data_AF-A0A954JH50-F1
#
_entry.id   AF-A0A954JH50-F1
#
_cell.length_a   1.000
_cell.length_b   1.000
_cell.length_c   1.000
_cell.angle_alpha   90.00
_cell.angle_beta   90.00
_cell.angle_gamma   90.00
#
_symmetry.space_group_name_H-M   'P 1'
#
loop_
_entity.id
_entity.type
_entity.pdbx_description
1 polymer ?
#
loop_
_entity_poly.entity_id
_entity_poly.type
_entity_poly.pdbx_seq_one_letter_code
_entity_poly.pdbx_strand_id
1 'polypeptide(L)'
;MVVDYISVLDSWLPDGKILADVVRIIQGDSGGILDLDSGPVSIPTSTNYEVISKALIKQPATVGFGSCFRAVIAIGGLLEPASGILKARYAFATFWYSMSGDLITTDFETDTPV
;
A
#
# COMPACT_ATOMS: atom_id res chain seq x y z
N MET A 1 -31.09 -1.70 -7.10
CA MET A 1 -29.76 -1.63 -7.74
C MET A 1 -28.76 -2.08 -6.69
N VAL A 2 -28.11 -3.22 -6.86
CA VAL A 2 -27.09 -3.67 -5.91
C VAL A 2 -25.83 -2.91 -6.26
N VAL A 3 -25.40 -2.02 -5.37
CA VAL A 3 -24.11 -1.35 -5.51
C VAL A 3 -23.06 -2.36 -5.09
N ASP A 4 -22.19 -2.73 -6.01
CA ASP A 4 -21.01 -3.50 -5.67
C ASP A 4 -19.95 -2.54 -5.10
N TYR A 5 -19.85 -2.51 -3.77
CA TYR A 5 -18.94 -1.62 -3.07
C TYR A 5 -17.47 -1.89 -3.39
N ILE A 6 -17.12 -3.08 -3.87
CA ILE A 6 -15.75 -3.44 -4.26
C ILE A 6 -15.40 -2.69 -5.55
N SER A 7 -16.23 -2.78 -6.59
CA SER A 7 -16.01 -2.03 -7.84
C SER A 7 -16.07 -0.52 -7.66
N VAL A 8 -16.85 -0.02 -6.70
CA VAL A 8 -16.86 1.42 -6.35
C VAL A 8 -15.53 1.85 -5.74
N LEU A 9 -14.97 1.08 -4.80
CA LEU A 9 -13.69 1.42 -4.19
C LEU A 9 -12.56 1.41 -5.23
N ASP A 10 -12.56 0.43 -6.13
CA ASP A 10 -11.62 0.37 -7.25
C ASP A 10 -11.74 1.58 -8.19
N SER A 11 -12.96 2.10 -8.39
CA SER A 11 -13.16 3.31 -9.19
C SER A 11 -12.56 4.57 -8.54
N TRP A 12 -12.58 4.66 -7.20
CA TRP A 12 -12.08 5.81 -6.45
C TRP A 12 -10.57 5.75 -6.24
N LEU A 13 -10.05 4.54 -6.01
CA LEU A 13 -8.62 4.29 -5.85
C LEU A 13 -8.20 3.07 -6.69
N PRO A 14 -7.89 3.27 -7.98
CA PRO A 14 -7.49 2.20 -8.88
C PRO A 14 -6.15 1.60 -8.50
N ASP A 15 -6.00 0.28 -8.62
CA ASP A 15 -4.75 -0.42 -8.31
C ASP A 15 -3.59 0.10 -9.17
N GLY A 16 -3.83 0.38 -10.44
CA GLY A 16 -2.80 0.93 -11.33
C GLY A 16 -2.18 2.23 -10.82
N LYS A 17 -2.96 3.07 -10.12
CA LYS A 17 -2.46 4.29 -9.48
C LYS A 17 -1.60 3.95 -8.26
N ILE A 18 -2.08 3.07 -7.39
CA ILE A 18 -1.34 2.63 -6.20
C ILE A 18 0.00 2.01 -6.60
N LEU A 19 -0.01 1.13 -7.59
CA LEU A 19 1.17 0.46 -8.11
C LEU A 19 2.15 1.44 -8.78
N ALA A 20 1.65 2.45 -9.48
CA ALA A 20 2.52 3.51 -10.02
C ALA A 20 3.18 4.33 -8.91
N ASP A 21 2.43 4.68 -7.87
CA ASP A 21 2.95 5.44 -6.73
C ASP A 21 4.02 4.66 -5.96
N VAL A 22 3.81 3.37 -5.69
CA VAL A 22 4.79 2.55 -4.94
C VAL A 22 6.09 2.33 -5.72
N VAL A 23 5.98 2.13 -7.03
CA VAL A 23 7.15 2.04 -7.92
C VAL A 23 7.89 3.38 -7.94
N ARG A 24 7.18 4.50 -8.09
CA ARG A 24 7.79 5.84 -8.09
C ARG A 24 8.55 6.10 -6.80
N ILE A 25 7.96 5.80 -5.64
CA ILE A 25 8.62 6.05 -4.35
C ILE A 25 9.84 5.17 -4.18
N ILE A 26 9.70 3.85 -4.36
CA ILE A 26 10.81 2.93 -4.09
C ILE A 26 11.92 3.09 -5.13
N GLN A 27 11.59 3.11 -6.41
CA GLN A 27 12.57 3.09 -7.49
C GLN A 27 13.01 4.49 -7.91
N GLY A 28 12.08 5.45 -7.97
CA GLY A 28 12.37 6.82 -8.38
C GLY A 28 12.96 7.67 -7.25
N ASP A 29 12.26 7.73 -6.12
CA ASP A 29 12.63 8.64 -5.03
C ASP A 29 13.75 8.03 -4.16
N SER A 30 13.70 6.73 -3.90
CA SER A 30 14.67 6.02 -3.02
C SER A 30 15.74 5.20 -3.76
N GLY A 31 15.74 5.19 -5.09
CA GLY A 31 16.76 4.50 -5.90
C GLY A 31 16.80 2.98 -5.71
N GLY A 32 15.68 2.37 -5.32
CA GLY A 32 15.57 0.94 -5.04
C GLY A 32 16.11 0.53 -3.67
N ILE A 33 16.30 1.47 -2.74
CA ILE A 33 16.71 1.18 -1.36
C ILE A 33 15.57 1.55 -0.42
N LEU A 34 15.09 0.58 0.35
CA LEU A 34 14.06 0.78 1.37
C LEU A 34 14.69 0.72 2.75
N ASP A 35 14.57 1.79 3.53
CA ASP A 35 15.07 1.82 4.91
C ASP A 35 13.99 1.27 5.84
N LEU A 36 14.26 0.12 6.47
CA LEU A 36 13.37 -0.55 7.41
C LEU A 36 14.02 -0.58 8.79
N ASP A 37 13.24 -0.81 9.84
CA ASP A 37 13.76 -0.96 11.21
C ASP A 37 14.79 -2.10 11.35
N SER A 38 14.72 -3.11 10.48
CA SER A 38 15.67 -4.22 10.42
C SER A 38 16.95 -3.90 9.63
N GLY A 39 17.02 -2.71 9.03
CA GLY A 39 18.09 -2.22 8.17
C GLY A 39 17.65 -1.99 6.72
N PRO A 40 18.53 -1.41 5.90
CA PRO A 40 18.22 -1.12 4.51
C PRO A 40 18.10 -2.39 3.67
N VAL A 41 17.05 -2.45 2.86
CA VAL A 41 16.75 -3.55 1.93
C VAL A 41 16.79 -3.03 0.50
N SER A 42 17.56 -3.70 -0.37
CA SER A 42 17.59 -3.39 -1.79
C SER A 42 16.44 -4.09 -2.52
N ILE A 43 15.65 -3.32 -3.26
CA ILE A 43 14.49 -3.75 -4.01
C ILE A 43 14.82 -3.68 -5.51
N PRO A 44 15.00 -4.83 -6.20
CA PRO A 44 15.28 -4.85 -7.63
C PRO A 44 14.21 -4.15 -8.46
N THR A 45 14.58 -3.55 -9.60
CA THR A 45 13.63 -2.90 -10.51
C THR A 45 12.61 -3.86 -11.12
N SER A 46 12.93 -5.16 -11.19
CA SER A 46 12.03 -6.22 -11.65
C SER A 46 11.10 -6.76 -10.56
N THR A 47 11.05 -6.12 -9.39
CA THR A 47 10.21 -6.54 -8.27
C THR A 47 8.74 -6.45 -8.63
N ASN A 48 7.98 -7.51 -8.31
CA ASN A 48 6.52 -7.48 -8.44
C ASN A 48 5.88 -6.77 -7.24
N TYR A 49 4.83 -5.99 -7.48
CA TYR A 49 4.08 -5.28 -6.46
C TYR A 49 2.61 -5.69 -6.54
N GLU A 50 1.99 -5.97 -5.41
CA GLU A 50 0.62 -6.48 -5.35
C GLU A 50 -0.20 -5.71 -4.32
N VAL A 51 -1.36 -5.20 -4.71
CA VAL A 51 -2.30 -4.56 -3.77
C VAL A 51 -3.03 -5.66 -3.00
N ILE A 52 -2.81 -5.73 -1.69
CA ILE A 52 -3.35 -6.78 -0.83
C ILE A 52 -4.66 -6.36 -0.19
N SER A 53 -4.80 -5.08 0.15
CA SER A 53 -6.05 -4.55 0.68
C SER A 53 -6.23 -3.08 0.38
N LYS A 54 -7.50 -2.66 0.32
CA LYS A 54 -7.91 -1.26 0.26
C LYS A 54 -9.05 -1.03 1.23
N ALA A 55 -9.07 0.15 1.84
CA ALA A 55 -10.14 0.56 2.75
C ALA A 55 -10.48 2.04 2.56
N LEU A 56 -11.77 2.35 2.59
CA LEU A 56 -12.26 3.70 2.86
C LEU A 56 -12.39 3.87 4.37
N ILE A 57 -11.70 4.85 4.92
CA ILE A 57 -11.79 5.22 6.32
C ILE A 57 -12.57 6.52 6.39
N LYS A 58 -13.80 6.45 6.92
CA LYS A 58 -14.64 7.63 7.13
C LYS A 58 -14.43 8.16 8.53
N GLN A 59 -13.93 9.39 8.64
CA GLN A 59 -13.74 10.08 9.90
C GLN A 59 -14.28 11.52 9.84
N PRO A 60 -14.64 12.13 10.98
CA PRO A 60 -14.91 13.55 11.06
C PRO A 60 -13.68 14.34 10.57
N ALA A 61 -13.91 15.44 9.84
CA ALA A 61 -12.86 16.22 9.18
C ALA A 61 -11.82 16.86 10.13
N THR A 62 -11.96 16.70 11.45
CA THR A 62 -11.13 17.35 12.48
C THR A 62 -10.11 16.41 13.14
N VAL A 63 -9.98 15.15 12.72
CA VAL A 63 -9.04 14.19 13.31
C VAL A 63 -8.17 13.56 12.23
N GLY A 64 -6.84 13.53 12.45
CA GLY A 64 -5.88 12.87 11.55
C GLY A 64 -5.94 13.41 10.11
N PHE A 65 -6.01 12.49 9.14
CA PHE A 65 -6.17 12.81 7.71
C PHE A 65 -7.64 13.06 7.31
N GLY A 66 -8.57 13.07 8.26
CA GLY A 66 -10.00 13.07 7.97
C GLY A 66 -10.44 11.78 7.27
N SER A 67 -11.48 11.89 6.42
CA SER A 67 -11.84 10.75 5.58
C SER A 67 -10.77 10.52 4.51
N CYS A 68 -10.33 9.28 4.34
CA CYS A 68 -9.19 8.93 3.49
C CYS A 68 -9.31 7.48 2.99
N PHE A 69 -8.45 7.11 2.04
CA PHE A 69 -8.26 5.73 1.65
C PHE A 69 -6.94 5.20 2.20
N ARG A 70 -6.94 3.92 2.60
CA ARG A 70 -5.73 3.14 2.93
C ARG A 70 -5.55 2.07 1.88
N ALA A 71 -4.34 1.88 1.38
CA ALA A 71 -3.95 0.74 0.56
C ALA A 71 -2.75 0.04 1.19
N VAL A 72 -2.76 -1.29 1.20
CA VAL A 72 -1.63 -2.12 1.63
C VAL A 72 -1.09 -2.86 0.43
N ILE A 73 0.22 -2.79 0.22
CA ILE A 73 0.92 -3.36 -0.92
C ILE A 73 1.97 -4.35 -0.42
N ALA A 74 2.04 -5.54 -1.01
CA ALA A 74 3.16 -6.46 -0.81
C ALA A 74 4.28 -6.17 -1.81
N ILE A 75 5.49 -5.93 -1.31
CA ILE A 75 6.68 -5.70 -2.12
C ILE A 75 7.39 -7.04 -2.35
N GLY A 76 7.48 -7.44 -3.62
CA GLY A 76 8.01 -8.73 -4.06
C GLY A 76 7.02 -9.89 -4.01
N GLY A 77 5.72 -9.58 -3.86
CA GLY A 77 4.63 -10.54 -3.78
C GLY A 77 4.45 -11.18 -2.40
N LEU A 78 3.31 -11.84 -2.22
CA LEU A 78 3.03 -12.63 -1.02
C LEU A 78 3.81 -13.96 -1.02
N LEU A 79 4.38 -14.29 0.12
CA LEU A 79 4.90 -15.61 0.45
C LEU A 79 3.81 -16.36 1.20
N GLU A 80 3.44 -17.55 0.73
CA GLU A 80 2.46 -18.41 1.42
C GLU A 80 3.01 -18.90 2.76
N PRO A 81 2.43 -18.49 3.90
CA PRO A 81 2.84 -18.96 5.20
C PRO A 81 1.94 -20.11 5.67
N ALA A 82 2.51 -21.09 6.36
CA ALA A 82 1.78 -22.24 6.90
C ALA A 82 0.76 -21.88 8.01
N SER A 83 0.70 -20.62 8.46
CA SER A 83 -0.04 -20.18 9.67
C SER A 83 -1.05 -19.03 9.45
N GLY A 84 -1.37 -18.67 8.21
CA GLY A 84 -2.37 -17.62 7.91
C GLY A 84 -1.91 -16.17 8.14
N ILE A 85 -0.66 -15.94 8.56
CA ILE A 85 -0.06 -14.61 8.70
C ILE A 85 0.66 -14.25 7.41
N LEU A 86 0.09 -13.36 6.58
CA LEU A 86 0.70 -12.95 5.32
C LEU A 86 2.14 -12.45 5.53
N LYS A 87 3.02 -12.77 4.57
CA LYS A 87 4.38 -12.25 4.51
C LYS A 87 4.66 -11.75 3.10
N ALA A 88 5.27 -10.59 2.99
CA ALA A 88 5.82 -10.14 1.72
C ALA A 88 7.26 -10.63 1.57
N ARG A 89 7.74 -10.73 0.33
CA ARG A 89 9.14 -11.11 0.08
C ARG A 89 10.13 -10.12 0.66
N TYR A 90 9.83 -8.83 0.57
CA TYR A 90 10.70 -7.77 1.07
C TYR A 90 10.06 -7.02 2.25
N ALA A 91 8.89 -6.41 2.02
CA ALA A 91 8.18 -5.62 3.00
C ALA A 91 6.73 -5.39 2.53
N PHE A 92 5.90 -4.87 3.43
CA PHE A 92 4.64 -4.24 3.10
C PHE A 92 4.80 -2.72 3.04
N ALA A 93 4.02 -2.10 2.19
CA ALA A 93 3.85 -0.66 2.16
C ALA A 93 2.40 -0.30 2.50
N THR A 94 2.21 0.66 3.41
CA THR A 94 0.90 1.22 3.74
C THR A 94 0.81 2.64 3.18
N PHE A 95 -0.07 2.84 2.22
CA PHE A 95 -0.26 4.12 1.55
C PHE A 95 -1.58 4.75 1.99
N TRP A 96 -1.52 6.03 2.33
CA TRP A 96 -2.67 6.82 2.74
C TRP A 96 -2.98 7.88 1.69
N TYR A 97 -4.22 7.90 1.23
CA TYR A 97 -4.68 8.80 0.18
C TYR A 97 -5.82 9.69 0.66
N SER A 98 -5.87 10.93 0.19
CA SER A 98 -7.01 11.82 0.42
C SER A 98 -8.26 11.32 -0.32
N MET A 99 -9.42 11.91 -0.01
CA MET A 99 -10.64 11.66 -0.79
C MET A 99 -10.55 12.07 -2.26
N SER A 100 -9.59 12.94 -2.63
CA SER A 100 -9.29 13.29 -4.03
C SER A 100 -8.36 12.27 -4.72
N GLY A 101 -7.85 11.29 -3.97
CA GLY A 101 -6.89 10.31 -4.46
C GLY A 101 -5.44 10.81 -4.45
N ASP A 102 -5.13 11.91 -3.77
CA ASP A 102 -3.75 12.38 -3.64
C ASP A 102 -3.04 11.61 -2.52
N LEU A 103 -1.80 11.15 -2.78
CA LEU A 103 -1.02 10.43 -1.77
C LEU A 103 -0.62 11.40 -0.66
N ILE A 104 -1.00 11.09 0.58
CA ILE A 104 -0.73 11.89 1.77
C ILE A 104 0.58 11.45 2.42
N THR A 105 0.70 10.15 2.71
CA THR A 105 1.85 9.59 3.40
C THR A 105 1.98 8.10 3.11
N THR A 106 3.17 7.57 3.38
CA THR A 106 3.53 6.17 3.20
C THR A 106 4.27 5.66 4.41
N ASP A 107 4.12 4.38 4.67
CA ASP A 107 4.83 3.67 5.73
C ASP A 107 5.26 2.28 5.23
N PHE A 108 6.34 1.75 5.78
CA PHE A 108 6.95 0.49 5.32
C PHE A 108 7.32 -0.40 6.50
N GLU A 109 6.81 -1.63 6.47
CA GLU A 109 6.96 -2.57 7.58
C GLU A 109 7.30 -3.96 7.06
N THR A 110 8.04 -4.76 7.85
CA THR A 110 8.36 -6.14 7.47
C THR A 110 7.18 -7.08 7.68
N ASP A 111 6.40 -6.83 8.74
CA ASP A 111 5.21 -7.61 9.08
C ASP A 111 3.96 -7.03 8.42
N THR A 112 2.90 -7.85 8.33
CA THR A 112 1.64 -7.38 7.74
C THR A 112 1.03 -6.29 8.63
N PRO A 113 0.76 -5.09 8.11
CA PRO A 113 0.12 -4.02 8.88
C PRO A 113 -1.31 -4.43 9.26
N VAL A 114 -1.67 -4.20 10.53
CA VAL A 114 -2.99 -4.54 11.10
C VAL A 114 -4.03 -3.46 10.75
#